data_AF-A0A920IS19-F1
#
_entry.id   AF-A0A920IS19-F1
#
_cell.length_a   1.000
_cell.length_b   1.000
_cell.length_c   1.000
_cell.angle_alpha   90.00
_cell.angle_beta   90.00
_cell.angle_gamma   90.00
#
_symmetry.space_group_name_H-M   'P 1'
#
loop_
_entity.id
_entity.type
_entity.pdbx_description
1 polymer ?
#
loop_
_entity_poly.entity_id
_entity_poly.type
_entity_poly.pdbx_seq_one_letter_code
_entity_poly.pdbx_strand_id
1 'polypeptide(L)'
;MFIKRFIFLIVGMMALAINIKANIQHSNFERMLTVHKTATCGCCKMWVKHAEENGFKAMIQDHQNLEMIKDSYNIKPEYRSCHTSVSNSGHVFEGHIPTKYVDKFLSENHPNAIGLAVPGMPLGSPGMEYKDRFTPYDVLILFKDGTSKVYAKLGNKIFS
;
A
#
# COMPACT_ATOMS: atom_id res chain seq x y z
N MET A 1 -29.54 32.43 -30.41
CA MET A 1 -29.70 31.81 -29.06
C MET A 1 -29.29 30.34 -29.01
N PHE A 2 -29.29 29.59 -30.12
CA PHE A 2 -28.88 28.18 -30.18
C PHE A 2 -27.35 27.91 -30.08
N ILE A 3 -26.50 28.81 -30.60
CA ILE A 3 -25.04 28.64 -30.62
C ILE A 3 -24.42 28.72 -29.21
N LYS A 4 -24.94 29.58 -28.32
CA LYS A 4 -24.45 29.69 -26.92
C LYS A 4 -24.68 28.41 -26.11
N ARG A 5 -25.79 27.69 -26.35
CA ARG A 5 -26.13 26.42 -25.68
C ARG A 5 -25.18 25.28 -26.07
N PHE A 6 -24.72 25.24 -27.32
CA PHE A 6 -23.74 24.26 -27.80
C PHE A 6 -22.34 24.49 -27.22
N ILE A 7 -21.92 25.75 -27.06
CA ILE A 7 -20.61 26.10 -26.48
C ILE A 7 -20.56 25.68 -24.99
N PHE A 8 -21.63 25.89 -24.21
CA PHE A 8 -21.70 25.45 -22.81
C PHE A 8 -21.64 23.92 -22.65
N LEU A 9 -22.25 23.16 -23.57
CA LEU A 9 -22.19 21.68 -23.56
C LEU A 9 -20.79 21.14 -23.90
N ILE A 10 -20.11 21.73 -24.90
CA ILE A 10 -18.76 21.33 -25.29
C ILE A 10 -17.74 21.67 -24.19
N VAL A 11 -17.84 22.85 -23.57
CA VAL A 11 -16.97 23.24 -22.44
C VAL A 11 -17.18 22.34 -21.22
N GLY A 12 -18.44 21.96 -20.92
CA GLY A 12 -18.77 21.04 -19.82
C GLY A 12 -18.21 19.62 -20.03
N MET A 13 -18.33 19.06 -21.24
CA MET A 13 -17.75 17.75 -21.58
C MET A 13 -16.22 17.77 -21.55
N MET A 14 -15.60 18.87 -22.00
CA MET A 14 -14.15 19.03 -22.01
C MET A 14 -13.60 19.18 -20.58
N ALA A 15 -14.28 19.92 -19.68
CA ALA A 15 -13.92 20.01 -18.26
C ALA A 15 -14.07 18.66 -17.54
N LEU A 16 -15.10 17.87 -17.85
CA LEU A 16 -15.29 16.54 -17.27
C LEU A 16 -14.18 15.56 -17.69
N ALA A 17 -13.77 15.60 -18.98
CA ALA A 17 -12.68 14.77 -19.49
C ALA A 17 -11.31 15.11 -18.88
N ILE A 18 -11.07 16.38 -18.54
CA ILE A 18 -9.83 16.84 -17.89
C ILE A 18 -9.72 16.27 -16.47
N ASN A 19 -10.81 16.32 -15.69
CA ASN A 19 -10.84 15.81 -14.32
C ASN A 19 -10.62 14.28 -14.24
N ILE A 20 -11.16 13.53 -15.21
CA ILE A 20 -10.98 12.07 -15.27
C ILE A 20 -9.51 11.70 -15.53
N LYS A 21 -8.83 12.39 -16.46
CA LYS A 21 -7.41 12.12 -16.76
C LYS A 21 -6.50 12.41 -15.57
N ALA A 22 -6.73 13.51 -14.86
CA ALA A 22 -5.95 13.87 -13.67
C ALA A 22 -6.09 12.82 -12.55
N ASN A 23 -7.31 12.33 -12.32
CA ASN A 23 -7.58 11.34 -11.27
C ASN A 23 -6.94 9.97 -11.59
N ILE A 24 -6.98 9.55 -12.86
CA ILE A 24 -6.30 8.32 -13.32
C ILE A 24 -4.78 8.45 -13.15
N GLN A 25 -4.20 9.60 -13.49
CA GLN A 25 -2.77 9.82 -13.37
C GLN A 25 -2.32 9.83 -11.89
N HIS A 26 -3.09 10.45 -11.01
CA HIS A 26 -2.82 10.44 -9.57
C HIS A 26 -2.91 9.02 -8.99
N SER A 27 -3.96 8.27 -9.34
CA SER A 27 -4.12 6.88 -8.91
C SER A 27 -2.97 5.98 -9.38
N ASN A 28 -2.51 6.13 -10.62
CA ASN A 28 -1.36 5.38 -11.14
C ASN A 28 -0.03 5.78 -10.48
N PHE A 29 0.10 7.04 -10.05
CA PHE A 29 1.27 7.53 -9.34
C PHE A 29 1.36 6.94 -7.92
N GLU A 30 0.23 6.88 -7.21
CA GLU A 30 0.17 6.30 -5.86
C GLU A 30 0.34 4.78 -5.85
N ARG A 31 0.02 4.09 -6.95
CA ARG A 31 0.25 2.65 -7.13
C ARG A 31 1.71 2.27 -7.44
N MET A 32 2.64 3.23 -7.41
CA MET A 32 4.07 2.93 -7.46
C MET A 32 4.62 2.78 -6.04
N LEU A 33 5.19 1.61 -5.74
CA LEU A 33 5.78 1.30 -4.45
C LEU A 33 7.28 1.03 -4.61
N THR A 34 8.11 1.68 -3.81
CA THR A 34 9.49 1.25 -3.59
C THR A 34 9.49 0.17 -2.52
N VAL A 35 10.00 -1.02 -2.82
CA VAL A 35 9.99 -2.16 -1.90
C VAL A 35 11.41 -2.47 -1.45
N HIS A 36 11.69 -2.16 -0.18
CA HIS A 36 12.95 -2.49 0.50
C HIS A 36 12.85 -3.90 1.08
N LYS A 37 13.76 -4.79 0.66
CA LYS A 37 13.83 -6.18 1.15
C LYS A 37 15.27 -6.70 1.08
N THR A 38 15.50 -7.93 1.54
CA THR A 38 16.74 -8.65 1.22
C THR A 38 16.59 -9.49 -0.05
N ALA A 39 17.70 -9.73 -0.76
CA ALA A 39 17.71 -10.48 -2.02
C ALA A 39 17.24 -11.94 -1.86
N THR A 40 17.44 -12.52 -0.68
CA THR A 40 17.16 -13.92 -0.36
C THR A 40 15.79 -14.15 0.27
N CYS A 41 15.04 -13.11 0.63
CA CYS A 41 13.72 -13.25 1.24
C CYS A 41 12.68 -13.76 0.22
N GLY A 42 12.33 -15.05 0.29
CA GLY A 42 11.36 -15.67 -0.62
C GLY A 42 9.94 -15.13 -0.46
N CYS A 43 9.45 -14.99 0.77
CA CYS A 43 8.09 -14.49 1.02
C CYS A 43 7.92 -13.03 0.59
N CYS A 44 8.96 -12.19 0.75
CA CYS A 44 8.96 -10.81 0.25
C CYS A 44 8.77 -10.74 -1.27
N LYS A 45 9.40 -11.67 -2.03
CA LYS A 45 9.19 -11.77 -3.49
C LYS A 45 7.76 -12.15 -3.84
N MET A 46 7.17 -13.06 -3.07
CA MET A 46 5.77 -13.46 -3.28
C MET A 46 4.78 -12.33 -2.96
N TRP A 47 5.06 -11.53 -1.94
CA TRP A 47 4.27 -10.32 -1.65
C TRP A 47 4.37 -9.29 -2.78
N VAL A 48 5.58 -9.06 -3.33
CA VAL A 48 5.77 -8.20 -4.51
C VAL A 48 4.92 -8.68 -5.69
N LYS A 49 4.96 -9.98 -5.98
CA LYS A 49 4.13 -10.59 -7.03
C LYS A 49 2.63 -10.34 -6.77
N HIS A 50 2.17 -10.54 -5.53
CA HIS A 50 0.78 -10.23 -5.16
C HIS A 50 0.43 -8.75 -5.39
N ALA A 51 1.33 -7.83 -5.07
CA ALA A 51 1.13 -6.41 -5.33
C ALA A 51 1.01 -6.11 -6.83
N GLU A 52 1.89 -6.67 -7.65
CA GLU A 52 1.86 -6.51 -9.10
C GLU A 52 0.61 -7.10 -9.74
N GLU A 53 0.17 -8.28 -9.30
CA GLU A 53 -1.09 -8.91 -9.73
C GLU A 53 -2.34 -8.08 -9.36
N ASN A 54 -2.23 -7.23 -8.33
CA ASN A 54 -3.28 -6.30 -7.91
C ASN A 54 -3.06 -4.86 -8.42
N GLY A 55 -2.25 -4.69 -9.47
CA GLY A 55 -2.14 -3.43 -10.22
C GLY A 55 -1.15 -2.42 -9.64
N PHE A 56 -0.36 -2.78 -8.63
CA PHE A 56 0.77 -1.96 -8.18
C PHE A 56 1.99 -2.16 -9.09
N LYS A 57 2.86 -1.16 -9.14
CA LYS A 57 4.20 -1.27 -9.73
C LYS A 57 5.21 -1.27 -8.60
N ALA A 58 5.99 -2.34 -8.48
CA ALA A 58 7.00 -2.48 -7.45
C ALA A 58 8.40 -2.16 -8.00
N MET A 59 9.06 -1.15 -7.44
CA MET A 59 10.48 -0.89 -7.63
C MET A 59 11.26 -1.53 -6.50
N ILE A 60 11.95 -2.63 -6.79
CA ILE A 60 12.66 -3.41 -5.78
C ILE A 60 14.01 -2.74 -5.46
N GLN A 61 14.29 -2.58 -4.16
CA GLN A 61 15.60 -2.21 -3.65
C GLN A 61 16.08 -3.28 -2.67
N ASP A 62 17.13 -3.99 -3.05
CA ASP A 62 17.73 -5.03 -2.22
C ASP A 62 18.78 -4.46 -1.27
N HIS A 63 18.67 -4.83 0.00
CA HIS A 63 19.55 -4.42 1.09
C HIS A 63 20.15 -5.64 1.77
N GLN A 64 21.35 -5.48 2.35
CA GLN A 64 21.92 -6.50 3.22
C GLN A 64 21.20 -6.57 4.58
N ASN A 65 20.76 -5.41 5.08
CA ASN A 65 20.01 -5.25 6.32
C ASN A 65 19.01 -4.09 6.16
N LEU A 66 17.83 -4.22 6.76
CA LEU A 66 16.77 -3.22 6.73
C LEU A 66 16.69 -2.33 7.97
N GLU A 67 17.44 -2.61 9.05
CA GLU A 67 17.30 -1.85 10.32
C GLU A 67 17.35 -0.33 10.10
N MET A 68 18.39 0.18 9.42
CA MET A 68 18.52 1.61 9.14
C MET A 68 17.41 2.17 8.24
N ILE A 69 16.88 1.35 7.32
CA ILE A 69 15.75 1.75 6.47
C ILE A 69 14.49 1.90 7.33
N LYS A 70 14.23 0.95 8.23
CA LYS A 70 13.06 0.99 9.11
C LYS A 70 13.15 2.12 10.14
N ASP A 71 14.34 2.37 10.65
CA ASP A 71 14.62 3.50 11.54
C ASP A 71 14.35 4.84 10.84
N SER A 72 14.78 5.01 9.58
CA SER A 72 14.57 6.27 8.85
C SER A 72 13.10 6.59 8.59
N TYR A 73 12.25 5.57 8.53
CA TYR A 73 10.79 5.70 8.44
C TYR A 73 10.07 5.72 9.80
N ASN A 74 10.81 5.76 10.92
CA ASN A 74 10.27 5.74 12.29
C ASN A 74 9.38 4.53 12.61
N ILE A 75 9.65 3.38 11.98
CA ILE A 75 8.91 2.14 12.23
C ILE A 75 9.46 1.52 13.52
N LYS A 76 8.69 1.58 14.61
CA LYS A 76 9.13 1.01 15.89
C LYS A 76 9.34 -0.51 15.82
N PRO A 77 10.26 -1.10 16.62
CA PRO A 77 10.58 -2.52 16.58
C PRO A 77 9.37 -3.46 16.64
N GLU A 78 8.37 -3.15 17.47
CA GLU A 78 7.16 -3.95 17.64
C GLU A 78 6.26 -4.02 16.39
N TYR A 79 6.44 -3.12 15.42
CA TYR A 79 5.65 -3.11 14.18
C TYR A 79 6.38 -3.73 12.98
N ARG A 80 7.64 -4.14 13.15
CA ARG A 80 8.50 -4.57 12.04
C ARG A 80 8.13 -5.95 11.49
N SER A 81 8.42 -6.12 10.20
CA SER A 81 8.27 -7.37 9.45
C SER A 81 9.53 -7.68 8.62
N CYS A 82 9.43 -8.40 7.51
CA CYS A 82 10.56 -8.80 6.67
C CYS A 82 10.91 -7.79 5.56
N HIS A 83 9.98 -6.90 5.19
CA HIS A 83 10.16 -5.89 4.15
C HIS A 83 9.35 -4.63 4.46
N THR A 84 9.73 -3.54 3.81
CA THR A 84 9.10 -2.23 3.93
C THR A 84 8.81 -1.68 2.53
N SER A 85 7.56 -1.34 2.24
CA SER A 85 7.16 -0.72 0.98
C SER A 85 6.81 0.75 1.20
N VAL A 86 7.11 1.61 0.24
CA VAL A 86 6.92 3.07 0.37
C VAL A 86 6.25 3.60 -0.89
N SER A 87 5.10 4.27 -0.75
CA SER A 87 4.43 4.93 -1.87
C SER A 87 5.20 6.17 -2.33
N ASN A 88 4.89 6.67 -3.53
CA ASN A 88 5.46 7.93 -4.00
C ASN A 88 5.09 9.14 -3.12
N SER A 89 3.96 9.11 -2.42
CA SER A 89 3.57 10.11 -1.42
C SER A 89 4.30 9.98 -0.08
N GLY A 90 5.15 8.97 0.07
CA GLY A 90 5.98 8.75 1.27
C GLY A 90 5.29 7.97 2.39
N HIS A 91 4.14 7.35 2.12
CA HIS A 91 3.47 6.47 3.08
C HIS A 91 4.13 5.09 3.11
N VAL A 92 4.17 4.49 4.30
CA VAL A 92 4.92 3.27 4.61
C VAL A 92 3.98 2.09 4.77
N PHE A 93 4.32 0.95 4.16
CA PHE A 93 3.56 -0.29 4.26
C PHE A 93 4.53 -1.40 4.69
N GLU A 94 4.48 -1.72 5.98
CA GLU A 94 5.40 -2.64 6.63
C GLU A 94 4.84 -4.07 6.65
N GLY A 95 5.55 -5.00 6.00
CA GLY A 95 5.21 -6.42 6.01
C GLY A 95 4.07 -6.85 5.10
N HIS A 96 3.55 -8.05 5.38
CA HIS A 96 2.62 -8.78 4.50
C HIS A 96 1.18 -8.25 4.56
N ILE A 97 0.99 -6.98 4.22
CA ILE A 97 -0.31 -6.32 4.16
C ILE A 97 -1.04 -6.73 2.87
N PRO A 98 -2.31 -7.17 2.93
CA PRO A 98 -3.12 -7.34 1.71
C PRO A 98 -3.26 -6.03 0.95
N THR A 99 -2.98 -6.06 -0.35
CA THR A 99 -2.86 -4.84 -1.18
C THR A 99 -4.15 -4.03 -1.27
N LYS A 100 -5.32 -4.64 -1.08
CA LYS A 100 -6.59 -3.91 -0.93
C LYS A 100 -6.59 -2.88 0.21
N TYR A 101 -5.88 -3.15 1.31
CA TYR A 101 -5.77 -2.19 2.41
C TYR A 101 -4.75 -1.10 2.11
N VAL A 102 -3.71 -1.40 1.31
CA VAL A 102 -2.78 -0.40 0.79
C VAL A 102 -3.54 0.57 -0.14
N ASP A 103 -4.29 0.05 -1.11
CA ASP A 103 -5.10 0.87 -2.03
C ASP A 103 -6.16 1.68 -1.28
N LYS A 104 -6.87 1.06 -0.33
CA LYS A 104 -7.83 1.74 0.53
C LYS A 104 -7.18 2.88 1.33
N PHE A 105 -6.06 2.62 1.99
CA PHE A 105 -5.34 3.65 2.75
C PHE A 105 -4.93 4.83 1.87
N LEU A 106 -4.42 4.57 0.66
CA LEU A 106 -4.00 5.61 -0.28
C LEU A 106 -5.19 6.42 -0.83
N SER A 107 -6.40 5.85 -0.82
CA SER A 107 -7.63 6.54 -1.21
C SER A 107 -8.28 7.38 -0.09
N GLU A 108 -7.88 7.15 1.16
CA GLU A 108 -8.45 7.77 2.34
C GLU A 108 -7.55 8.90 2.88
N ASN A 109 -8.14 9.81 3.65
CA ASN A 109 -7.36 10.83 4.35
C ASN A 109 -7.03 10.36 5.77
N HIS A 110 -5.74 10.14 6.04
CA HIS A 110 -5.24 9.69 7.33
C HIS A 110 -4.32 10.75 7.96
N PRO A 111 -4.88 11.75 8.66
CA PRO A 111 -4.07 12.80 9.27
C PRO A 111 -3.09 12.20 10.29
N ASN A 112 -1.83 12.61 10.19
CA ASN A 112 -0.73 12.16 11.06
C ASN A 112 -0.39 10.66 10.98
N ALA A 113 -0.96 9.90 10.04
CA ALA A 113 -0.50 8.55 9.78
C ALA A 113 0.81 8.56 8.99
N ILE A 114 1.68 7.59 9.26
CA ILE A 114 2.82 7.29 8.40
C ILE A 114 2.50 6.14 7.45
N GLY A 115 1.52 5.31 7.76
CA GLY A 115 1.09 4.20 6.91
C GLY A 115 0.54 3.00 7.67
N LEU A 116 0.70 1.79 7.12
CA LEU A 116 0.17 0.55 7.69
C LEU A 116 1.28 -0.45 8.03
N ALA A 117 0.98 -1.39 8.92
CA ALA A 117 1.85 -2.52 9.26
C ALA A 117 1.09 -3.82 9.49
N VAL A 118 1.71 -4.93 9.10
CA VAL A 118 1.43 -6.28 9.58
C VAL A 118 2.70 -6.78 10.28
N PRO A 119 2.78 -6.69 11.62
CA PRO A 119 3.97 -7.08 12.36
C PRO A 119 4.28 -8.58 12.25
N GLY A 120 5.57 -8.93 12.28
CA GLY A 120 6.02 -10.32 12.15
C GLY A 120 5.75 -10.87 10.75
N MET A 121 5.41 -12.16 10.66
CA MET A 121 5.09 -12.83 9.39
C MET A 121 3.96 -13.87 9.60
N PRO A 122 2.70 -13.43 9.76
CA PRO A 122 1.58 -14.32 10.02
C PRO A 122 1.38 -15.31 8.87
N LEU A 123 1.25 -16.61 9.18
CA LEU A 123 0.97 -17.60 8.15
C LEU A 123 -0.39 -17.32 7.52
N GLY A 124 -0.41 -17.43 6.19
CA GLY A 124 -1.58 -17.16 5.39
C GLY A 124 -1.64 -15.74 4.85
N SER A 125 -0.94 -14.73 5.40
CA SER A 125 -0.89 -13.40 4.77
C SER A 125 -0.30 -13.44 3.35
N PRO A 126 -0.51 -12.43 2.49
CA PRO A 126 -0.02 -12.47 1.11
C PRO A 126 1.49 -12.72 1.02
N GLY A 127 1.91 -13.75 0.30
CA GLY A 127 3.30 -14.22 0.22
C GLY A 127 3.77 -15.11 1.38
N MET A 128 2.92 -15.35 2.38
CA MET A 128 3.11 -16.29 3.50
C MET A 128 2.08 -17.43 3.46
N GLU A 129 1.47 -17.70 2.31
CA GLU A 129 0.49 -18.77 2.15
C GLU A 129 1.14 -20.14 2.36
N TYR A 130 0.51 -20.99 3.17
CA TYR A 130 0.98 -22.35 3.38
C TYR A 130 -0.18 -23.32 3.60
N LYS A 131 -0.48 -24.14 2.58
CA LYS A 131 -1.61 -25.10 2.58
C LYS A 131 -2.89 -24.42 3.06
N ASP A 132 -3.58 -25.00 4.04
CA ASP A 132 -4.79 -24.44 4.66
C ASP A 132 -4.52 -23.68 5.97
N ARG A 133 -3.26 -23.50 6.35
CA ARG A 133 -2.90 -22.83 7.61
C ARG A 133 -3.08 -21.32 7.50
N PHE A 134 -3.69 -20.74 8.54
CA PHE A 134 -3.90 -19.31 8.69
C PHE A 134 -3.76 -18.93 10.16
N THR A 135 -2.99 -17.89 10.44
CA THR A 135 -2.86 -17.28 11.77
C THR A 135 -3.63 -15.97 11.74
N PRO A 136 -4.70 -15.76 12.54
CA PRO A 136 -5.37 -14.48 12.61
C PRO A 136 -4.43 -13.34 12.98
N TYR A 137 -4.60 -12.20 12.32
CA TYR A 137 -3.74 -11.04 12.52
C TYR A 137 -4.50 -9.74 12.27
N ASP A 138 -3.94 -8.66 12.81
CA ASP A 138 -4.46 -7.32 12.59
C ASP A 138 -3.53 -6.57 11.62
N VAL A 139 -4.14 -5.77 10.74
CA VAL A 139 -3.45 -4.70 10.02
C VAL A 139 -3.53 -3.47 10.92
N LEU A 140 -2.40 -2.88 11.25
CA LEU A 140 -2.30 -1.70 12.09
C LEU A 140 -2.12 -0.46 11.23
N ILE A 141 -2.76 0.64 11.61
CA ILE A 141 -2.38 1.98 11.14
C ILE A 141 -1.36 2.56 12.12
N LEU A 142 -0.27 3.12 11.58
CA LEU A 142 0.83 3.70 12.34
C LEU A 142 0.78 5.23 12.26
N PHE A 143 0.97 5.89 13.40
CA PHE A 143 0.97 7.35 13.50
C PHE A 143 2.37 7.91 13.72
N LYS A 144 2.57 9.19 13.37
CA LYS A 144 3.83 9.92 13.52
C LYS A 144 4.33 10.02 14.96
N ASP A 145 3.43 9.96 15.95
CA ASP A 145 3.77 9.92 17.38
C ASP A 145 4.23 8.51 17.84
N GLY A 146 4.26 7.54 16.92
CA GLY A 146 4.66 6.16 17.16
C GLY A 146 3.57 5.31 17.83
N THR A 147 2.36 5.82 17.98
CA THR A 147 1.20 5.02 18.39
C THR A 147 0.63 4.25 17.19
N SER A 148 -0.25 3.28 17.48
CA SER A 148 -0.97 2.53 16.46
C SER A 148 -2.42 2.26 16.85
N LYS A 149 -3.24 1.94 15.85
CA LYS A 149 -4.61 1.43 16.03
C LYS A 149 -4.86 0.28 15.06
N VAL A 150 -5.83 -0.58 15.38
CA VAL A 150 -6.28 -1.61 14.43
C VAL A 150 -7.01 -0.92 13.27
N TYR A 151 -6.51 -1.14 12.06
CA TYR A 151 -7.12 -0.69 10.81
C TYR A 151 -8.06 -1.75 10.22
N ALA A 152 -7.65 -3.02 10.29
CA ALA A 152 -8.48 -4.17 9.88
C ALA A 152 -8.10 -5.42 10.68
N LYS A 153 -9.09 -6.32 10.86
CA LYS A 153 -8.90 -7.63 11.51
C LYS A 153 -9.09 -8.75 10.50
N LEU A 154 -8.13 -9.65 10.39
CA LEU A 154 -8.13 -10.72 9.39
C LEU A 154 -8.28 -12.06 10.12
N GLY A 155 -9.48 -12.63 9.98
CA GLY A 155 -9.84 -13.92 10.57
C GLY A 155 -9.76 -15.10 9.59
N ASN A 156 -9.54 -14.85 8.29
CA ASN A 156 -9.46 -15.89 7.25
C ASN A 156 -8.62 -15.45 6.03
N LYS A 157 -8.44 -16.37 5.07
CA LYS A 157 -7.59 -16.23 3.88
C LYS A 157 -8.20 -15.42 2.71
N ILE A 158 -8.73 -14.23 2.95
CA ILE A 158 -9.35 -13.43 1.88
C ILE A 158 -8.53 -12.15 1.63
N PHE A 159 -7.62 -12.20 0.65
CA PHE A 159 -6.64 -11.14 0.38
C PHE A 159 -6.86 -10.37 -0.94
N SER A 160 -7.83 -10.80 -1.75
CA SER A 160 -8.39 -10.03 -2.86
C SER A 160 -9.18 -8.83 -2.34
#